data_AF-A0A7U9XW70-F1
#
_entry.id   AF-A0A7U9XW70-F1
#
_cell.length_a   1.000
_cell.length_b   1.000
_cell.length_c   1.000
_cell.angle_alpha   90.00
_cell.angle_beta   90.00
_cell.angle_gamma   90.00
#
_symmetry.space_group_name_H-M   'P 1'
#
loop_
_entity.id
_entity.type
_entity.pdbx_description
1 polymer ?
#
loop_
_entity_poly.entity_id
_entity_poly.type
_entity_poly.pdbx_seq_one_letter_code
_entity_poly.pdbx_strand_id
1 'polypeptide(L)'
;MFKANTINHYKDISKEYLLLWIRESIKKMHKDLNLEDSEFKHIDTLMNASTQNIVTIAEIRREAFKLHQKARSSIDLTHKLLYRIYGQSLSIIHVKTHAFHAANYILKLYKLYDKDVKLVYENQVENLESAYQVTYKKLDDII
;
A
#
# COMPACT_ATOMS: atom_id res chain seq x y z
N MET A 1 22.63 0.56 -21.57
CA MET A 1 23.02 -0.69 -20.86
C MET A 1 22.96 -0.41 -19.36
N PHE A 2 21.81 -0.67 -18.71
CA PHE A 2 21.60 -0.35 -17.29
C PHE A 2 21.95 -1.53 -16.38
N LYS A 3 22.59 -1.23 -15.25
CA LYS A 3 23.28 -2.19 -14.36
C LYS A 3 22.29 -3.10 -13.62
N ALA A 4 22.57 -4.40 -13.65
CA ALA A 4 21.83 -5.49 -13.01
C ALA A 4 21.77 -5.46 -11.45
N ASN A 5 22.11 -4.35 -10.79
CA ASN A 5 22.23 -4.27 -9.32
C ASN A 5 20.94 -3.87 -8.59
N THR A 6 19.97 -3.26 -9.26
CA THR A 6 18.78 -2.68 -8.59
C THR A 6 17.66 -3.69 -8.29
N ILE A 7 17.67 -4.87 -8.93
CA ILE A 7 16.61 -5.90 -8.80
C ILE A 7 16.79 -6.77 -7.54
N ASN A 8 17.98 -6.79 -6.94
CA ASN A 8 18.27 -7.68 -5.82
C ASN A 8 17.76 -7.14 -4.47
N HIS A 9 17.68 -5.83 -4.25
CA HIS A 9 17.37 -5.26 -2.92
C HIS A 9 15.92 -5.42 -2.44
N TYR A 10 14.92 -5.43 -3.33
CA TYR A 10 13.52 -5.63 -2.89
C TYR A 10 13.26 -7.01 -2.29
N LYS A 11 13.97 -8.05 -2.80
CA LYS A 11 13.87 -9.40 -2.25
C LYS A 11 14.34 -9.42 -0.79
N ASP A 12 15.31 -8.56 -0.47
CA ASP A 12 15.95 -8.45 0.83
C ASP A 12 15.09 -7.68 1.85
N ILE A 13 14.14 -6.84 1.40
CA ILE A 13 13.22 -6.13 2.30
C ILE A 13 12.22 -7.12 2.91
N SER A 14 12.15 -7.18 4.25
CA SER A 14 11.25 -8.10 4.96
C SER A 14 9.76 -7.77 4.72
N LYS A 15 8.88 -8.77 4.86
CA LYS A 15 7.42 -8.55 4.75
C LYS A 15 6.93 -7.64 5.86
N GLU A 16 7.51 -7.81 7.04
CA GLU A 16 7.23 -7.10 8.27
C GLU A 16 7.52 -5.60 8.07
N TYR A 17 8.66 -5.28 7.47
CA TYR A 17 9.00 -3.89 7.13
C TYR A 17 8.00 -3.28 6.14
N LEU A 18 7.67 -3.99 5.04
CA LEU A 18 6.70 -3.51 4.06
C LEU A 18 5.31 -3.30 4.66
N LEU A 19 4.89 -4.18 5.57
CA LEU A 19 3.62 -4.06 6.27
C LEU A 19 3.61 -2.84 7.18
N LEU A 20 4.67 -2.62 7.98
CA LEU A 20 4.81 -1.43 8.81
C LEU A 20 4.82 -0.15 7.97
N TRP A 21 5.61 -0.12 6.90
CA TRP A 21 5.69 1.02 6.00
C TRP A 21 4.33 1.40 5.40
N ILE A 22 3.56 0.42 4.91
CA ILE A 22 2.22 0.68 4.37
C ILE A 22 1.26 1.14 5.46
N ARG A 23 1.35 0.61 6.69
CA ARG A 23 0.49 1.05 7.80
C ARG A 23 0.76 2.51 8.19
N GLU A 24 2.02 2.91 8.29
CA GLU A 24 2.36 4.31 8.56
C GLU A 24 1.93 5.22 7.40
N SER A 25 2.03 4.74 6.17
CA SER A 25 1.53 5.47 4.99
C SER A 25 0.01 5.66 5.02
N ILE A 26 -0.75 4.65 5.44
CA ILE A 26 -2.20 4.72 5.63
C ILE A 26 -2.55 5.73 6.74
N LYS A 27 -1.88 5.68 7.90
CA LYS A 27 -2.12 6.64 9.00
C LYS A 27 -1.88 8.07 8.55
N LYS A 28 -0.77 8.32 7.85
CA LYS A 28 -0.46 9.63 7.28
C LYS A 28 -1.53 10.09 6.29
N MET A 29 -1.96 9.20 5.38
CA MET A 29 -3.03 9.48 4.43
C MET A 29 -4.35 9.85 5.12
N HIS A 30 -4.77 9.11 6.13
CA HIS A 30 -5.97 9.45 6.90
C HIS A 30 -5.88 10.84 7.54
N LYS A 31 -4.73 11.15 8.15
CA LYS A 31 -4.48 12.47 8.75
C LYS A 31 -4.50 13.59 7.72
N ASP A 32 -3.76 13.44 6.62
CA ASP A 32 -3.60 14.49 5.60
C ASP A 32 -4.91 14.77 4.83
N LEU A 33 -5.74 13.74 4.65
CA LEU A 33 -7.01 13.80 3.92
C LEU A 33 -8.24 13.98 4.83
N ASN A 34 -8.04 14.05 6.15
CA ASN A 34 -9.09 14.13 7.16
C ASN A 34 -10.17 13.03 6.96
N LEU A 35 -9.71 11.79 6.79
CA LEU A 35 -10.57 10.63 6.56
C LEU A 35 -10.81 9.87 7.86
N GLU A 36 -12.08 9.59 8.15
CA GLU A 36 -12.47 8.69 9.23
C GLU A 36 -12.05 7.24 8.93
N ASP A 37 -11.53 6.53 9.94
CA ASP A 37 -10.99 5.18 9.81
C ASP A 37 -11.87 4.08 10.45
N SER A 38 -13.02 4.47 11.00
CA SER A 38 -13.79 3.62 11.94
C SER A 38 -14.16 2.24 11.37
N GLU A 39 -14.48 2.17 10.06
CA GLU A 39 -14.76 0.90 9.37
C GLU A 39 -13.53 -0.02 9.29
N PHE A 40 -12.33 0.55 9.26
CA PHE A 40 -11.08 -0.16 9.01
C PHE A 40 -10.30 -0.52 10.28
N LYS A 41 -10.75 -0.09 11.46
CA LYS A 41 -10.09 -0.41 12.76
C LYS A 41 -9.85 -1.91 12.97
N HIS A 42 -10.81 -2.74 12.57
CA HIS A 42 -10.66 -4.20 12.67
C HIS A 42 -9.51 -4.74 11.79
N ILE A 43 -9.23 -4.08 10.66
CA ILE A 43 -8.15 -4.48 9.75
C ILE A 43 -6.77 -4.24 10.38
N ASP A 44 -6.60 -3.15 11.12
CA ASP A 44 -5.37 -2.91 11.88
C ASP A 44 -5.13 -3.96 12.96
N THR A 45 -6.19 -4.40 13.65
CA THR A 45 -6.13 -5.51 14.61
C THR A 45 -5.69 -6.80 13.92
N LEU A 46 -6.22 -7.12 12.74
CA LEU A 46 -5.82 -8.30 11.97
C LEU A 46 -4.36 -8.23 11.51
N MET A 47 -3.89 -7.07 11.08
CA MET A 47 -2.47 -6.88 10.73
C MET A 47 -1.56 -7.13 11.93
N ASN A 48 -1.89 -6.59 13.10
CA ASN A 48 -1.14 -6.84 14.34
C ASN A 48 -1.14 -8.34 14.70
N ALA A 49 -2.31 -8.97 14.71
CA ALA A 49 -2.44 -10.40 15.03
C ALA A 49 -1.63 -11.27 14.07
N SER A 50 -1.51 -10.88 12.80
CA SER A 50 -0.71 -11.62 11.81
C SER A 50 0.79 -11.60 12.12
N THR A 51 1.31 -10.48 12.65
CA THR A 51 2.73 -10.38 13.05
C THR A 51 3.06 -11.23 14.28
N GLN A 52 2.04 -11.63 15.03
CA GLN A 52 2.15 -12.49 16.21
C GLN A 52 1.83 -13.97 15.89
N ASN A 53 1.60 -14.31 14.62
CA ASN A 53 1.14 -15.64 14.17
C ASN A 53 -0.17 -16.11 14.83
N ILE A 54 -1.02 -15.19 15.28
CA ILE A 54 -2.30 -15.50 15.94
C ILE A 54 -3.39 -15.86 14.92
N VAL A 55 -3.30 -15.28 13.72
CA VAL A 55 -4.25 -15.51 12.63
C VAL A 55 -3.57 -16.21 11.46
N THR A 56 -4.31 -17.10 10.82
CA THR A 56 -3.81 -17.87 9.68
C THR A 56 -3.77 -17.02 8.40
N ILE A 57 -2.89 -17.38 7.48
CA ILE A 57 -2.85 -16.78 6.13
C ILE A 57 -4.22 -16.92 5.42
N ALA A 58 -4.94 -18.03 5.65
CA ALA A 58 -6.25 -18.24 5.05
C ALA A 58 -7.28 -17.21 5.54
N GLU A 59 -7.29 -16.90 6.83
CA GLU A 59 -8.17 -15.88 7.42
C GLU A 59 -7.84 -14.49 6.88
N ILE A 60 -6.56 -14.13 6.82
CA ILE A 60 -6.11 -12.86 6.24
C ILE A 60 -6.55 -12.73 4.78
N ARG A 61 -6.37 -13.78 3.98
CA ARG A 61 -6.79 -13.79 2.57
C ARG A 61 -8.30 -13.64 2.44
N ARG A 62 -9.08 -14.30 3.28
CA ARG A 62 -10.55 -14.18 3.29
C ARG A 62 -10.99 -12.73 3.53
N GLU A 63 -10.38 -12.05 4.50
CA GLU A 63 -10.69 -10.65 4.78
C GLU A 63 -10.22 -9.72 3.64
N ALA A 64 -9.04 -9.94 3.08
CA ALA A 64 -8.57 -9.21 1.90
C ALA A 64 -9.54 -9.36 0.71
N PHE A 65 -10.07 -10.57 0.48
CA PHE A 65 -11.06 -10.81 -0.57
C PHE A 65 -12.39 -10.07 -0.33
N LYS A 66 -12.87 -10.01 0.90
CA LYS A 66 -14.06 -9.23 1.27
C LYS A 66 -13.85 -7.74 0.97
N LEU A 67 -12.70 -7.18 1.34
CA LEU A 67 -12.35 -5.79 1.02
C LEU A 67 -12.28 -5.56 -0.50
N HIS A 68 -11.65 -6.46 -1.25
CA HIS A 68 -11.64 -6.37 -2.72
C HIS A 68 -13.04 -6.49 -3.34
N GLN A 69 -13.95 -7.26 -2.74
CA GLN A 69 -15.34 -7.34 -3.17
C GLN A 69 -16.08 -6.02 -2.90
N LYS A 70 -15.96 -5.48 -1.68
CA LYS A 70 -16.49 -4.15 -1.33
C LYS A 70 -15.97 -3.06 -2.27
N ALA A 71 -14.68 -3.11 -2.63
CA ALA A 71 -14.10 -2.20 -3.61
C ALA A 71 -14.74 -2.29 -5.00
N ARG A 72 -15.15 -3.50 -5.43
CA ARG A 72 -15.83 -3.69 -6.73
C ARG A 72 -17.25 -3.16 -6.71
N SER A 73 -17.96 -3.31 -5.59
CA SER A 73 -19.36 -2.89 -5.45
C SER A 73 -19.52 -1.43 -5.03
N SER A 74 -18.48 -0.78 -4.51
CA SER A 74 -18.56 0.63 -4.09
C SER A 74 -18.74 1.57 -5.28
N ILE A 75 -19.68 2.50 -5.16
CA ILE A 75 -19.87 3.62 -6.10
C ILE A 75 -19.01 4.83 -5.72
N ASP A 76 -18.81 5.05 -4.42
CA ASP A 76 -17.97 6.11 -3.90
C ASP A 76 -16.49 5.78 -4.18
N LEU A 77 -15.83 6.70 -4.89
CA LEU A 77 -14.46 6.50 -5.35
C LEU A 77 -13.44 6.54 -4.19
N THR A 78 -13.67 7.35 -3.16
CA THR A 78 -12.87 7.38 -1.94
C THR A 78 -12.95 6.04 -1.23
N HIS A 79 -14.16 5.55 -0.93
CA HIS A 79 -14.37 4.25 -0.28
C HIS A 79 -13.83 3.11 -1.13
N LYS A 80 -14.03 3.16 -2.46
CA LYS A 80 -13.46 2.18 -3.40
C LYS A 80 -11.95 2.10 -3.28
N LEU A 81 -11.26 3.24 -3.24
CA LEU A 81 -9.81 3.31 -3.10
C LEU A 81 -9.36 2.85 -1.72
N LEU A 82 -10.03 3.27 -0.63
CA LEU A 82 -9.74 2.80 0.72
C LEU A 82 -9.85 1.27 0.83
N TYR A 83 -10.94 0.66 0.33
CA TYR A 83 -11.07 -0.80 0.29
C TYR A 83 -9.95 -1.48 -0.51
N ARG A 84 -9.46 -0.86 -1.59
CA ARG A 84 -8.31 -1.38 -2.32
C ARG A 84 -7.02 -1.27 -1.50
N ILE A 85 -6.77 -0.13 -0.85
CA ILE A 85 -5.60 0.10 0.01
C ILE A 85 -5.55 -0.96 1.12
N TYR A 86 -6.64 -1.11 1.88
CA TYR A 86 -6.72 -2.05 3.00
C TYR A 86 -6.70 -3.52 2.55
N GLY A 87 -7.31 -3.86 1.41
CA GLY A 87 -7.23 -5.22 0.86
C GLY A 87 -5.81 -5.58 0.40
N GLN A 88 -5.11 -4.64 -0.22
CA GLN A 88 -3.73 -4.83 -0.64
C GLN A 88 -2.79 -4.91 0.56
N SER A 89 -2.98 -4.09 1.60
CA SER A 89 -2.12 -4.12 2.78
C SER A 89 -2.23 -5.43 3.57
N LEU A 90 -3.43 -6.02 3.72
CA LEU A 90 -3.57 -7.39 4.24
C LEU A 90 -2.86 -8.42 3.36
N SER A 91 -2.88 -8.21 2.05
CA SER A 91 -2.27 -9.13 1.10
C SER A 91 -0.73 -9.15 1.19
N ILE A 92 -0.09 -8.14 1.78
CA ILE A 92 1.37 -8.10 2.02
C ILE A 92 1.84 -9.29 2.86
N ILE A 93 1.02 -9.74 3.81
CA ILE A 93 1.32 -10.83 4.74
C ILE A 93 1.66 -12.13 3.99
N HIS A 94 0.99 -12.38 2.86
CA HIS A 94 1.26 -13.56 2.03
C HIS A 94 2.20 -13.26 0.85
N VAL A 95 2.13 -12.07 0.24
CA VAL A 95 2.93 -11.70 -0.94
C VAL A 95 3.40 -10.24 -0.86
N LYS A 96 4.73 -10.04 -0.86
CA LYS A 96 5.38 -8.71 -0.69
C LYS A 96 4.90 -7.68 -1.74
N THR A 97 4.58 -8.09 -2.97
CA THR A 97 4.32 -7.15 -4.10
C THR A 97 3.05 -6.34 -3.92
N HIS A 98 2.14 -6.80 -3.05
CA HIS A 98 0.93 -6.06 -2.70
C HIS A 98 1.23 -4.72 -1.99
N ALA A 99 2.41 -4.55 -1.40
CA ALA A 99 2.81 -3.27 -0.82
C ALA A 99 2.82 -2.15 -1.87
N PHE A 100 3.36 -2.43 -3.06
CA PHE A 100 3.36 -1.46 -4.16
C PHE A 100 1.95 -1.15 -4.67
N HIS A 101 1.07 -2.14 -4.70
CA HIS A 101 -0.31 -1.91 -5.09
C HIS A 101 -1.04 -1.04 -4.06
N ALA A 102 -0.85 -1.29 -2.77
CA ALA A 102 -1.39 -0.45 -1.70
C ALA A 102 -0.90 1.00 -1.84
N ALA A 103 0.41 1.21 -1.98
CA ALA A 103 1.00 2.52 -2.17
C ALA A 103 0.44 3.26 -3.40
N ASN A 104 0.32 2.57 -4.54
CA ASN A 104 -0.28 3.15 -5.74
C ASN A 104 -1.73 3.61 -5.53
N TYR A 105 -2.52 2.89 -4.73
CA TYR A 105 -3.88 3.33 -4.41
C TYR A 105 -3.89 4.50 -3.42
N ILE A 106 -2.95 4.58 -2.47
CA ILE A 106 -2.76 5.75 -1.61
C ILE A 106 -2.50 6.99 -2.47
N LEU A 107 -1.56 6.90 -3.43
CA LEU A 107 -1.26 8.01 -4.35
C LEU A 107 -2.47 8.43 -5.18
N LYS A 108 -3.27 7.45 -5.66
CA LYS A 108 -4.53 7.74 -6.36
C LYS A 108 -5.53 8.47 -5.48
N LEU A 109 -5.58 8.15 -4.18
CA LEU A 109 -6.47 8.83 -3.25
C LEU A 109 -6.00 10.27 -2.98
N TYR A 110 -4.71 10.50 -2.77
CA TYR A 110 -4.18 11.87 -2.68
C TYR A 110 -4.46 12.70 -3.93
N LYS A 111 -4.31 12.11 -5.11
CA LYS A 111 -4.66 12.75 -6.39
C LYS A 111 -6.15 13.07 -6.48
N LEU A 112 -7.02 12.21 -5.97
CA LEU A 112 -8.47 12.46 -5.93
C LEU A 112 -8.81 13.69 -5.07
N TYR A 113 -8.04 13.94 -4.01
CA TYR A 113 -8.21 15.07 -3.10
C TYR A 113 -7.35 16.30 -3.46
N ASP A 114 -6.72 16.30 -4.64
CA ASP A 114 -5.81 17.35 -5.14
C ASP A 114 -4.79 17.84 -4.11
N LYS A 115 -4.21 16.89 -3.36
CA LYS A 115 -3.09 17.14 -2.45
C LYS A 115 -1.78 16.86 -3.16
N ASP A 116 -0.75 17.63 -2.84
CA ASP A 116 0.58 17.53 -3.44
C ASP A 116 1.19 16.13 -3.21
N VAL A 117 1.02 15.27 -4.22
CA VAL A 117 1.42 13.85 -4.21
C VAL A 117 2.92 13.71 -3.94
N LYS A 118 3.68 14.76 -4.26
CA LYS A 118 5.13 14.83 -4.05
C LYS A 118 5.52 14.71 -2.58
N LEU A 119 4.72 15.27 -1.65
CA LEU A 119 5.00 15.24 -0.22
C LEU A 119 4.81 13.84 0.40
N VAL A 120 3.94 13.03 -0.21
CA VAL A 120 3.69 11.63 0.13
C VAL A 120 4.83 10.77 -0.39
N TYR A 121 5.29 11.07 -1.60
CA TYR A 121 6.45 10.43 -2.21
C TYR A 121 7.73 10.72 -1.38
N GLU A 122 8.04 11.97 -1.10
CA GLU A 122 9.27 12.37 -0.41
C GLU A 122 9.35 11.82 1.03
N ASN A 123 8.26 11.86 1.81
CA ASN A 123 8.25 11.32 3.19
C ASN A 123 8.12 9.79 3.28
N GLN A 124 7.69 9.11 2.22
CA GLN A 124 7.55 7.64 2.21
C GLN A 124 8.71 6.96 1.48
N VAL A 125 9.43 7.67 0.60
CA VAL A 125 10.49 7.15 -0.27
C VAL A 125 11.89 7.25 0.32
N GLU A 126 12.12 8.11 1.32
CA GLU A 126 13.41 8.15 2.06
C GLU A 126 13.73 6.84 2.81
N ASN A 127 12.83 5.86 2.76
CA ASN A 127 13.01 4.50 3.25
C ASN A 127 12.62 3.42 2.18
N LEU A 128 12.57 3.82 0.89
CA LEU A 128 12.27 3.03 -0.34
C LEU A 128 13.25 3.37 -1.50
N GLU A 129 14.57 3.44 -1.29
CA GLU A 129 15.50 3.81 -2.38
C GLU A 129 15.34 2.96 -3.67
N SER A 130 14.74 1.77 -3.58
CA SER A 130 14.47 0.86 -4.69
C SER A 130 13.03 0.85 -5.24
N ALA A 131 12.08 1.66 -4.76
CA ALA A 131 10.79 1.83 -5.47
C ALA A 131 10.96 2.64 -6.78
N TYR A 132 12.14 3.24 -6.93
CA TYR A 132 12.56 4.22 -7.92
C TYR A 132 12.79 3.68 -9.35
N GLN A 133 13.05 2.39 -9.58
CA GLN A 133 13.36 1.92 -10.95
C GLN A 133 12.12 1.59 -11.80
N VAL A 134 10.95 1.33 -11.20
CA VAL A 134 9.78 0.80 -11.94
C VAL A 134 8.83 1.89 -12.46
N THR A 135 8.90 3.11 -11.93
CA THR A 135 8.19 4.24 -12.56
C THR A 135 8.96 4.79 -13.77
N TYR A 136 10.27 4.50 -13.89
CA TYR A 136 11.17 4.86 -15.00
C TYR A 136 11.00 3.95 -16.23
N LYS A 137 9.76 3.91 -16.75
CA LYS A 137 9.50 3.55 -18.16
C LYS A 137 8.81 4.68 -18.92
N LYS A 138 8.91 5.92 -18.42
CA LYS A 138 8.31 7.13 -19.01
C LYS A 138 9.27 8.32 -19.16
N LEU A 139 10.58 8.07 -19.20
CA LEU A 139 11.60 9.10 -19.44
C LEU A 139 12.59 8.77 -20.56
N ASP A 140 12.25 7.77 -21.40
CA ASP A 140 12.86 7.60 -22.73
C ASP A 140 11.92 8.13 -23.85
N ASP A 141 10.74 8.64 -23.50
CA ASP A 141 9.76 9.20 -24.46
C ASP A 141 9.79 10.75 -24.52
N ILE A 142 10.71 11.41 -23.79
CA ILE A 142 10.81 12.89 -23.71
C ILE A 142 12.27 13.39 -23.89
N ILE A 143 13.16 12.58 -24.48
CA ILE A 143 14.43 13.07 -25.07
C ILE A 143 14.64 12.37 -26.42
#